data_AF-A0A7Y4KXA7-F1
#
_entry.id   AF-A0A7Y4KXA7-F1
#
_cell.length_a   1.000
_cell.length_b   1.000
_cell.length_c   1.000
_cell.angle_alpha   90.00
_cell.angle_beta   90.00
_cell.angle_gamma   90.00
#
_symmetry.space_group_name_H-M   'P 1'
#
loop_
_entity.id
_entity.type
_entity.pdbx_description
1 polymer ?
#
loop_
_entity_poly.entity_id
_entity_poly.type
_entity_poly.pdbx_seq_one_letter_code
_entity_poly.pdbx_strand_id
1 'polypeptide(L)' 'MTNQPSLACPLCSCTTFSQEESRQDSAWGFTSHRMTLLICDNCRYVLHFYDRNSVFDFD' A
#
# COMPACT_ATOMS: atom_id res chain seq x y z
N MET A 1 1.85 -10.99 26.74
CA MET A 1 0.86 -10.51 25.75
C MET A 1 1.43 -9.24 25.13
N THR A 2 2.05 -9.34 23.96
CA THR A 2 2.60 -8.18 23.26
C THR A 2 1.44 -7.39 22.67
N ASN A 3 1.22 -6.18 23.19
CA ASN A 3 0.20 -5.26 22.71
C ASN A 3 0.61 -4.73 21.33
N GLN A 4 0.23 -5.42 20.26
CA GLN A 4 0.48 -4.93 18.91
C GLN A 4 -0.47 -3.76 18.62
N PRO A 5 0.04 -2.60 18.16
CA PRO A 5 -0.82 -1.48 17.82
C PRO A 5 -1.76 -1.87 16.67
N SER A 6 -3.05 -1.55 16.82
CA SER A 6 -4.03 -1.70 15.75
C SER A 6 -3.91 -0.54 14.76
N LEU A 7 -3.99 -0.85 13.47
CA LEU A 7 -4.01 0.17 12.42
C LEU A 7 -5.37 0.89 12.43
N ALA A 8 -5.34 2.22 12.45
CA ALA A 8 -6.52 3.07 12.37
C ALA A 8 -6.35 4.15 11.30
N CYS A 9 -7.44 4.54 10.66
CA CYS A 9 -7.44 5.57 9.63
C CYS A 9 -7.04 6.91 10.27
N PRO A 10 -6.04 7.63 9.73
CA PRO A 10 -5.58 8.88 10.32
C PRO A 10 -6.60 10.02 10.23
N LEU A 11 -7.62 9.89 9.37
CA LEU A 11 -8.64 10.92 9.19
C LEU A 11 -9.92 10.70 10.00
N CYS A 12 -10.34 9.44 10.19
CA CYS A 12 -11.64 9.13 10.84
C CYS A 12 -11.56 8.04 11.93
N SER A 13 -10.36 7.55 12.25
CA SER A 13 -10.10 6.51 13.26
C SER A 13 -10.78 5.15 13.00
N CYS A 14 -11.37 4.95 11.82
CA CYS A 14 -11.91 3.65 11.41
C CYS A 14 -10.82 2.59 11.34
N THR A 15 -11.12 1.36 11.74
CA THR A 15 -10.21 0.21 11.72
C THR A 15 -10.55 -0.81 10.64
N THR A 16 -11.53 -0.52 9.78
CA THR A 16 -11.90 -1.39 8.65
C THR A 16 -11.42 -0.78 7.34
N PHE A 17 -10.82 -1.64 6.52
CA PHE A 17 -10.20 -1.25 5.26
C PHE A 17 -10.46 -2.31 4.20
N SER A 18 -10.68 -1.84 2.97
CA SER A 18 -10.57 -2.65 1.77
C SER A 18 -9.10 -2.69 1.32
N GLN A 19 -8.59 -3.89 1.02
CA GLN A 19 -7.20 -4.07 0.57
C GLN A 19 -7.15 -4.25 -0.94
N GLU A 20 -6.30 -3.47 -1.59
CA GLU A 20 -6.01 -3.56 -3.02
C GLU A 20 -4.50 -3.62 -3.28
N GLU A 21 -4.12 -4.05 -4.48
CA GLU A 21 -2.74 -4.08 -4.93
C GLU A 21 -2.55 -3.09 -6.08
N SER A 22 -1.48 -2.31 -6.01
CA SER A 22 -1.06 -1.40 -7.07
C SER A 22 0.29 -1.82 -7.63
N ARG A 23 0.37 -1.82 -8.95
CA ARG A 23 1.63 -1.94 -9.69
C ARG A 23 1.90 -0.61 -10.39
N GLN A 24 3.08 -0.04 -10.17
CA GLN A 24 3.53 1.20 -10.78
C GLN A 24 4.85 0.97 -11.49
N ASP A 25 4.87 1.20 -12.80
CA ASP A 25 6.12 1.15 -13.56
C ASP A 25 6.81 2.52 -13.52
N SER A 26 8.13 2.52 -13.36
CA SER A 26 8.96 3.74 -13.40
C SER A 26 8.83 4.43 -14.76
N ALA A 27 9.10 5.75 -14.81
CA ALA A 27 8.96 6.58 -16.01
C ALA A 27 9.70 6.06 -17.26
N TRP A 28 10.75 5.25 -17.05
CA TRP A 28 11.57 4.67 -18.11
C TRP A 28 11.46 3.14 -18.20
N GLY A 29 10.49 2.53 -17.52
CA GLY A 29 10.18 1.09 -17.60
C GLY A 29 11.20 0.14 -16.94
N PHE A 30 12.28 0.66 -16.35
CA PHE A 30 13.36 -0.17 -15.78
C PHE A 30 13.01 -0.84 -14.45
N THR A 31 12.08 -0.25 -13.69
CA THR A 31 11.69 -0.75 -12.38
C THR A 31 10.17 -0.76 -12.27
N SER A 32 9.62 -1.85 -11.75
CA SER A 32 8.21 -1.94 -11.37
C SER A 32 8.12 -1.97 -9.85
N HIS A 33 7.26 -1.15 -9.27
CA HIS A 33 6.97 -1.06 -7.85
C HIS A 33 5.63 -1.72 -7.56
N ARG A 34 5.60 -2.57 -6.53
CA ARG A 34 4.36 -3.15 -5.99
C ARG A 34 4.05 -2.48 -4.66
N MET A 35 2.81 -2.07 -4.49
CA MET A 35 2.30 -1.45 -3.29
C MET A 35 1.01 -2.13 -2.86
N THR A 36 0.81 -2.24 -1.56
CA THR A 36 -0.48 -2.57 -0.97
C THR A 36 -1.20 -1.27 -0.63
N LEU A 37 -2.44 -1.14 -1.08
CA LEU A 37 -3.32 -0.03 -0.76
C LEU A 37 -4.35 -0.49 0.26
N LEU A 38 -4.48 0.26 1.36
CA LEU A 38 -5.59 0.09 2.30
C LEU A 38 -6.53 1.30 2.18
N ILE A 39 -7.72 1.05 1.68
CA ILE A 39 -8.76 2.05 1.47
C ILE A 39 -9.70 2.02 2.66
N CYS A 40 -9.82 3.12 3.40
CA CYS A 40 -10.74 3.21 4.52
C CYS A 40 -12.19 3.06 4.05
N ASP A 41 -12.95 2.14 4.63
CA ASP A 41 -14.34 1.90 4.20
C ASP A 41 -15.28 3.08 4.55
N ASN A 42 -14.90 3.89 5.54
CA ASN A 42 -15.70 5.02 6.00
C ASN A 42 -15.42 6.30 5.18
N CYS A 43 -14.17 6.78 5.18
CA CYS A 43 -13.83 8.08 4.55
C CYS A 43 -13.10 7.96 3.21
N ARG A 44 -12.85 6.75 2.71
CA ARG A 44 -12.12 6.47 1.45
C ARG A 44 -10.68 6.96 1.38
N TYR A 45 -10.11 7.37 2.52
CA TYR A 45 -8.68 7.67 2.60
C TYR A 45 -7.83 6.45 2.27
N VAL A 46 -6.80 6.63 1.43
CA VAL A 46 -5.94 5.55 0.93
C VAL A 46 -4.58 5.59 1.61
N LEU A 47 -4.27 4.55 2.36
CA LEU A 47 -2.95 4.31 2.91
C LEU A 47 -2.12 3.50 1.91
N HIS A 48 -0.91 3.96 1.62
CA HIS A 48 0.01 3.30 0.71
C HIS A 48 1.11 2.61 1.51
N PHE A 49 1.26 1.31 1.30
CA PHE A 49 2.33 0.52 1.88
C PHE A 49 3.23 0.02 0.75
N TYR A 50 4.51 0.36 0.80
CA TYR A 50 5.47 -0.06 -0.21
C TYR A 50 5.93 -1.49 0.10
N ASP A 51 5.70 -2.41 -0.85
CA ASP A 51 6.07 -3.81 -0.64
C ASP A 51 7.49 -4.07 -1.14
N ARG A 52 7.69 -3.94 -2.45
CA ARG A 52 8.96 -4.24 -3.13
C ARG A 52 8.99 -3.65 -4.53
N ASN A 53 10.18 -3.58 -5.11
CA ASN A 53 10.36 -3.38 -6.54
C ASN A 53 10.99 -4.60 -7.22
N SER A 54 10.76 -4.72 -8.52
CA SER A 54 11.51 -5.60 -9.42
C SER A 54 12.27 -4.75 -10.43
N VAL A 55 13.57 -4.98 -10.56
CA VAL A 55 14.41 -4.40 -11.62
C VAL A 55 14.46 -5.41 -12.77
N PHE A 56 14.19 -4.98 -13.99
CA PHE A 56 14.42 -5.82 -15.16
C PHE A 56 15.93 -5.87 -15.43
N ASP A 57 16.54 -7.05 -15.27
CA ASP A 57 17.90 -7.31 -15.74
C ASP A 57 17.81 -7.57 -17.25
N PHE A 58 18.41 -6.70 -18.05
CA PHE A 58 18.60 -6.92 -19.48
C PHE A 58 19.95 -7.64 -19.63
N ASP A 59 19.91 -8.94 -19.95
CA ASP A 59 21.02 -9.65 -20.62
C ASP A 59 20.82 -9.57 -22.14
#